data_AF-A0A9D8L8D6-F1
#
_entry.id   AF-A0A9D8L8D6-F1
#
_cell.length_a   1.000
_cell.length_b   1.000
_cell.length_c   1.000
_cell.angle_alpha   90.00
_cell.angle_beta   90.00
_cell.angle_gamma   90.00
#
_symmetry.space_group_name_H-M   'P 1'
#
loop_
_entity.id
_entity.type
_entity.pdbx_description
1 polymer ?
#
loop_
_entity_poly.entity_id
_entity_poly.type
_entity_poly.pdbx_seq_one_letter_code
_entity_poly.pdbx_strand_id
1 'polypeptide(L)'
;MVYTFGLDLRVARRRAALTQLDCAHLLGTDQPRISKFETGTAIPTVIELSVLYLLFDKSLGKTSEEIIASLRDELVGRLASMPDTPPTWRDRQRRFQTLAALAEKLSAIDPDDYA
;
A
#
# COMPACT_ATOMS: atom_id res chain seq x y z
N MET A 1 6.22 -3.19 -11.35
CA MET A 1 6.75 -2.31 -10.31
C MET A 1 7.27 -3.21 -9.20
N VAL A 2 8.57 -3.16 -8.89
CA VAL A 2 9.13 -3.92 -7.75
C VAL A 2 9.04 -2.99 -6.56
N TYR A 3 8.20 -3.32 -5.58
CA TYR A 3 8.10 -2.52 -4.36
C TYR A 3 9.41 -2.64 -3.56
N THR A 4 10.03 -1.51 -3.25
CA THR A 4 11.20 -1.42 -2.35
C THR A 4 10.91 -2.08 -1.01
N PHE A 5 9.68 -1.99 -0.50
CA PHE A 5 9.15 -2.80 0.59
C PHE A 5 9.50 -4.29 0.51
N GLY A 6 9.33 -4.94 -0.65
CA GLY A 6 9.58 -6.37 -0.79
C GLY A 6 11.06 -6.72 -0.56
N LEU A 7 11.96 -5.86 -1.06
CA LEU A 7 13.39 -5.98 -0.83
C LEU A 7 13.72 -5.76 0.65
N ASP A 8 13.16 -4.72 1.25
CA ASP A 8 13.36 -4.35 2.65
C ASP A 8 12.87 -5.43 3.62
N LEU A 9 11.72 -6.04 3.32
CA LEU A 9 11.18 -7.18 4.05
C LEU A 9 12.13 -8.37 4.00
N ARG A 10 12.65 -8.71 2.81
CA ARG A 10 13.60 -9.82 2.66
C ARG A 10 14.89 -9.56 3.43
N VAL A 11 15.39 -8.33 3.42
CA VAL A 11 16.58 -7.92 4.18
C VAL A 11 16.32 -8.03 5.69
N ALA A 12 15.18 -7.49 6.17
CA ALA A 12 14.81 -7.54 7.58
C ALA A 12 14.68 -8.99 8.08
N ARG A 13 13.96 -9.83 7.33
CA ARG A 13 13.82 -11.26 7.66
C ARG A 13 15.16 -11.96 7.75
N ARG A 14 16.05 -11.74 6.78
CA ARG A 14 17.39 -12.35 6.77
C ARG A 14 18.24 -11.87 7.94
N ARG A 15 18.16 -10.59 8.32
CA ARG A 15 18.83 -10.05 9.53
C ARG A 15 18.32 -10.69 10.81
N ALA A 16 17.03 -11.00 10.88
CA ALA A 16 16.41 -11.73 11.98
C ALA A 16 16.66 -13.25 11.94
N ALA A 17 17.41 -13.76 10.95
CA ALA A 17 17.68 -15.18 10.74
C ALA A 17 16.43 -16.07 10.57
N LEU A 18 15.30 -15.50 10.14
CA LEU A 18 14.04 -16.23 9.93
C LEU A 18 13.93 -16.77 8.50
N THR A 19 13.30 -17.93 8.34
CA THR A 19 12.88 -18.44 7.03
C THR A 19 11.55 -17.82 6.60
N GLN A 20 11.19 -17.96 5.32
CA GLN A 20 9.86 -17.52 4.87
C GLN A 20 8.73 -18.35 5.52
N LEU A 21 9.01 -19.62 5.90
CA LEU A 21 8.04 -20.47 6.62
C LEU A 21 7.81 -19.95 8.04
N ASP A 22 8.85 -19.48 8.74
CA ASP A 22 8.72 -18.91 10.08
C ASP A 22 7.84 -17.65 10.04
N CYS A 23 8.11 -16.74 9.09
CA CYS A 23 7.28 -15.56 8.90
C CYS A 23 5.83 -15.93 8.54
N ALA A 24 5.63 -16.93 7.67
CA ALA A 24 4.29 -17.38 7.30
C ALA A 24 3.52 -17.89 8.52
N HIS A 25 4.16 -18.70 9.36
CA HIS A 25 3.58 -19.18 10.61
C HIS A 25 3.21 -18.04 11.55
N LEU A 26 4.11 -17.08 11.77
CA LEU A 26 3.89 -15.93 12.66
C LEU A 26 2.82 -14.96 12.14
N LEU A 27 2.67 -14.85 10.82
CA LEU A 27 1.62 -14.06 10.18
C LEU A 27 0.28 -14.80 10.06
N GLY A 28 0.23 -16.10 10.36
CA GLY A 28 -0.97 -16.92 10.16
C GLY A 28 -1.32 -17.13 8.69
N THR A 29 -0.31 -17.25 7.82
CA THR A 29 -0.43 -17.40 6.36
C THR A 29 0.44 -18.56 5.83
N ASP A 30 0.45 -18.77 4.51
CA ASP A 30 1.35 -19.67 3.81
C ASP A 30 2.67 -19.01 3.36
N GLN A 31 3.70 -19.84 3.13
CA GLN A 31 5.02 -19.38 2.64
C GLN A 31 4.97 -18.70 1.26
N PRO A 32 4.14 -19.17 0.29
CA PRO A 32 4.00 -18.49 -1.00
C PRO A 32 3.56 -17.02 -0.85
N ARG A 33 2.69 -16.70 0.12
CA ARG A 33 2.29 -15.31 0.41
C ARG A 33 3.47 -14.46 0.86
N ILE A 34 4.37 -14.98 1.70
CA ILE A 34 5.62 -14.29 2.07
C ILE A 34 6.51 -14.08 0.83
N SER A 35 6.64 -15.08 -0.03
CA SER A 35 7.40 -14.94 -1.28
C SER A 35 6.81 -13.86 -2.20
N LYS A 36 5.48 -13.72 -2.26
CA LYS A 36 4.82 -12.66 -3.02
C LYS A 36 5.10 -11.27 -2.45
N PHE A 37 5.11 -11.14 -1.12
CA PHE A 37 5.52 -9.88 -0.47
C PHE A 37 6.97 -9.53 -0.79
N GLU A 38 7.91 -10.47 -0.64
CA GLU A 38 9.34 -10.21 -0.90
C GLU A 38 9.67 -9.92 -2.37
N THR A 39 8.81 -10.35 -3.29
CA THR A 39 8.96 -10.07 -4.74
C THR A 39 8.17 -8.84 -5.18
N GLY A 40 7.41 -8.22 -4.28
CA GLY A 40 6.52 -7.09 -4.60
C GLY A 40 5.34 -7.47 -5.50
N THR A 41 4.99 -8.76 -5.61
CA THR A 41 3.85 -9.22 -6.43
C THR A 41 2.54 -9.30 -5.65
N ALA A 42 2.58 -9.04 -4.34
CA ALA A 42 1.40 -8.81 -3.51
C ALA A 42 1.67 -7.69 -2.49
N ILE A 43 0.62 -6.94 -2.16
CA ILE A 43 0.62 -5.92 -1.12
C ILE A 43 0.06 -6.54 0.18
N PRO A 44 0.74 -6.39 1.34
CA PRO A 44 0.20 -6.85 2.62
C PRO A 44 -1.07 -6.09 3.00
N THR A 45 -1.97 -6.76 3.69
CA THR A 45 -3.07 -6.09 4.41
C THR A 45 -2.52 -5.27 5.59
N VAL A 46 -3.32 -4.35 6.12
CA VAL A 46 -2.96 -3.57 7.32
C VAL A 46 -2.59 -4.46 8.50
N ILE A 47 -3.29 -5.60 8.67
CA ILE A 47 -3.00 -6.55 9.75
C ILE A 47 -1.65 -7.22 9.53
N GLU A 48 -1.39 -7.75 8.33
CA GLU A 48 -0.11 -8.40 8.00
C GLU A 48 1.06 -7.41 8.11
N LEU A 49 0.87 -6.18 7.64
CA LEU A 49 1.83 -5.10 7.77
C LEU A 49 2.17 -4.85 9.26
N SER A 50 1.13 -4.74 10.11
CA SER A 50 1.29 -4.53 11.56
C SER A 50 2.05 -5.66 12.25
N VAL A 51 1.81 -6.92 11.87
CA VAL A 51 2.57 -8.07 12.41
C VAL A 51 4.03 -8.02 11.96
N LEU A 52 4.29 -7.72 10.69
CA LEU A 52 5.66 -7.58 10.17
C LEU A 52 6.44 -6.47 10.90
N TYR A 53 5.76 -5.41 11.35
CA TYR A 53 6.39 -4.39 12.19
C TYR A 53 6.81 -4.91 13.55
N LEU A 54 5.93 -5.64 14.21
CA LEU A 54 6.24 -6.26 15.50
C LEU A 54 7.41 -7.24 15.40
N LEU A 55 7.55 -7.93 14.26
CA LEU A 55 8.63 -8.88 14.04
C LEU A 55 9.99 -8.23 13.75
N PHE A 56 10.02 -7.06 13.10
CA PHE A 56 11.25 -6.52 12.55
C PHE A 56 11.66 -5.13 13.06
N ASP A 57 10.89 -4.54 13.98
CA ASP A 57 11.17 -3.23 14.60
C ASP A 57 11.49 -2.14 13.58
N LYS A 58 10.76 -2.16 12.46
CA LYS A 58 10.89 -1.19 11.37
C LYS A 58 9.86 -0.07 11.56
N SER A 59 10.16 1.14 11.08
CA SER A 59 9.18 2.23 11.13
C SER A 59 8.11 2.05 10.04
N LEU A 60 6.84 2.27 10.41
CA LEU A 60 5.67 2.25 9.52
C LEU A 60 5.74 3.27 8.39
N GLY A 61 6.36 4.43 8.64
CA GLY A 61 6.31 5.61 7.78
C GLY A 61 6.67 5.29 6.33
N LYS A 62 7.93 4.89 6.08
CA LYS A 62 8.45 4.68 4.73
C LYS A 62 7.71 3.62 3.92
N THR A 63 7.34 2.50 4.53
CA THR A 63 6.61 1.45 3.82
C THR A 63 5.16 1.84 3.52
N SER A 64 4.48 2.50 4.47
CA SER A 64 3.11 2.95 4.25
C SER A 64 3.05 4.03 3.16
N GLU A 65 4.06 4.89 3.12
CA GLU A 65 4.31 5.89 2.10
C GLU A 65 4.51 5.27 0.70
N GLU A 66 5.37 4.25 0.56
CA GLU A 66 5.56 3.51 -0.69
C GLU A 66 4.26 2.83 -1.19
N ILE A 67 3.50 2.23 -0.27
CA ILE A 67 2.21 1.62 -0.61
C ILE A 67 1.24 2.70 -1.10
N ILE A 68 1.18 3.86 -0.44
CA ILE A 68 0.34 4.99 -0.86
C ILE A 68 0.75 5.48 -2.25
N ALA A 69 2.05 5.65 -2.52
CA ALA A 69 2.57 6.04 -3.82
C ALA A 69 2.17 5.03 -4.92
N SER A 70 2.24 3.73 -4.64
CA SER A 70 1.82 2.69 -5.60
C SER A 70 0.33 2.69 -5.91
N LEU A 71 -0.50 2.96 -4.89
CA LEU A 71 -1.95 2.99 -5.03
C LEU A 71 -2.43 4.28 -5.70
N ARG A 72 -1.62 5.35 -5.67
CA ARG A 72 -1.95 6.66 -6.21
C ARG A 72 -2.29 6.57 -7.70
N ASP A 73 -1.47 5.91 -8.52
CA ASP A 73 -1.72 5.80 -9.96
C ASP A 73 -2.99 5.02 -10.28
N GLU A 74 -3.24 3.93 -9.54
CA GLU A 74 -4.48 3.17 -9.68
C GLU A 74 -5.70 4.01 -9.29
N LEU A 75 -5.59 4.77 -8.20
CA LEU A 75 -6.67 5.61 -7.71
C LEU A 75 -6.95 6.81 -8.65
N VAL A 76 -5.91 7.38 -9.28
CA VAL A 76 -6.07 8.38 -10.35
C VAL A 76 -6.87 7.81 -11.51
N GLY A 77 -6.55 6.59 -11.95
CA GLY A 77 -7.32 5.90 -13.01
C GLY A 77 -8.79 5.67 -12.65
N ARG A 78 -9.06 5.26 -11.41
CA ARG A 78 -10.44 5.11 -10.91
C ARG A 78 -11.17 6.45 -10.78
N LEU A 79 -10.48 7.49 -10.34
CA LEU A 79 -11.04 8.83 -10.23
C LEU A 79 -11.49 9.39 -11.60
N ALA A 80 -10.70 9.13 -12.65
CA ALA A 80 -11.02 9.53 -14.02
C ALA A 80 -12.26 8.82 -14.59
N SER A 81 -12.57 7.61 -14.12
CA SER A 81 -13.73 6.81 -14.53
C SER A 81 -14.89 6.86 -13.54
N MET A 82 -14.90 7.86 -12.66
CA MET A 82 -15.94 7.99 -11.65
C MET A 82 -17.33 8.15 -12.28
N PRO A 83 -18.34 7.42 -11.78
CA PRO A 83 -19.69 7.51 -12.30
C PRO A 83 -20.31 8.88 -11.99
N ASP A 84 -21.10 9.34 -12.95
CA ASP A 84 -21.91 10.55 -12.81
C ASP A 84 -22.84 10.46 -11.60
N THR A 85 -23.06 11.61 -10.99
CA THR A 85 -23.97 11.71 -9.86
C THR A 85 -25.39 11.94 -10.37
N PRO A 86 -26.41 11.20 -9.87
CA PRO A 86 -27.79 11.44 -10.26
C PRO A 86 -28.20 12.90 -10.04
N PRO A 87 -29.02 13.50 -10.92
CA PRO A 87 -29.44 14.89 -10.79
C PRO A 87 -30.20 15.20 -9.49
N THR A 88 -30.86 14.19 -8.91
CA THR A 88 -31.65 14.28 -7.68
C THR A 88 -30.81 14.17 -6.40
N TRP A 89 -29.51 13.94 -6.51
CA TRP A 89 -28.64 13.79 -5.36
C TRP A 89 -28.40 15.12 -4.65
N ARG A 90 -28.85 15.20 -3.39
CA ARG A 90 -28.86 16.46 -2.61
C ARG A 90 -27.46 17.04 -2.37
N ASP A 91 -26.45 16.20 -2.19
CA ASP A 91 -25.07 16.61 -1.91
C ASP A 91 -24.16 16.62 -3.15
N ARG A 92 -24.72 16.83 -4.35
CA ARG A 92 -23.97 16.80 -5.63
C ARG A 92 -22.79 17.78 -5.62
N GLN A 93 -23.00 18.99 -5.11
CA GLN A 93 -21.95 20.01 -5.05
C GLN A 93 -20.82 19.62 -4.08
N ARG A 94 -21.18 19.12 -2.88
CA ARG A 94 -20.19 18.64 -1.90
C ARG A 94 -19.38 17.47 -2.46
N ARG A 95 -20.05 16.52 -3.13
CA ARG A 95 -19.39 15.40 -3.81
C ARG A 95 -18.38 15.89 -4.85
N PHE A 96 -18.77 16.84 -5.71
CA PHE A 96 -17.85 17.42 -6.69
C PHE A 96 -16.62 18.05 -6.02
N GLN A 97 -16.81 18.85 -4.97
CA GLN A 97 -15.72 19.45 -4.21
C GLN A 97 -14.81 18.40 -3.55
N THR A 98 -15.37 17.33 -2.99
CA THR A 98 -14.60 16.23 -2.41
C THR A 98 -13.73 15.53 -3.45
N LEU A 99 -14.28 15.23 -4.63
CA LEU A 99 -13.54 14.57 -5.71
C LEU A 99 -12.46 15.49 -6.30
N ALA A 100 -12.74 16.79 -6.45
CA ALA A 100 -11.75 17.77 -6.87
C ALA A 100 -10.61 17.91 -5.86
N ALA A 101 -10.92 18.00 -4.56
CA ALA A 101 -9.91 18.05 -3.50
C ALA A 101 -9.08 16.76 -3.44
N LEU A 102 -9.67 15.60 -3.75
CA LEU A 102 -8.93 14.35 -3.88
C LEU A 102 -7.98 14.37 -5.09
N ALA A 103 -8.43 14.88 -6.24
CA ALA A 103 -7.57 15.03 -7.42
C ALA A 103 -6.34 15.91 -7.12
N GLU A 104 -6.54 17.05 -6.47
CA GLU A 104 -5.46 17.94 -6.04
C GLU A 104 -4.47 17.23 -5.10
N LYS A 105 -4.99 16.49 -4.09
CA LYS A 105 -4.14 15.70 -3.19
C LYS A 105 -3.31 14.65 -3.92
N LEU A 106 -3.91 13.93 -4.88
CA LEU A 106 -3.19 12.90 -5.65
C LEU A 106 -2.15 13.49 -6.60
N SER A 107 -2.36 14.72 -7.10
CA SER A 107 -1.38 15.45 -7.90
C SER A 107 -0.21 15.98 -7.07
N ALA A 108 -0.44 16.27 -5.79
CA ALA A 108 0.59 16.76 -4.87
C ALA A 108 1.48 15.66 -4.28
N ILE A 109 1.11 14.38 -4.44
CA ILE A 109 1.97 13.24 -4.09
C ILE A 109 3.00 13.10 -5.21
N ASP A 110 4.24 13.53 -4.97
CA ASP A 110 5.35 13.31 -5.89
C ASP A 110 5.78 11.83 -5.81
N PRO A 111 5.78 11.07 -6.92
CA PRO A 111 6.31 9.72 -6.93
C PRO A 111 7.79 9.65 -6.52
N ASP A 112 8.55 10.73 -6.76
CA ASP A 112 9.98 10.83 -6.47
C ASP A 112 10.27 11.11 -4.99
N ASP A 113 9.28 11.56 -4.20
CA ASP A 113 9.42 11.71 -2.73
C ASP A 113 9.64 10.34 -2.03
N TYR A 114 9.41 9.24 -2.74
CA TYR A 114 9.44 7.88 -2.23
C TYR A 114 10.42 6.95 -2.97
N ALA A 115 11.24 7.48 -3.88
CA ALA A 115 12.25 6.75 -4.66
C ALA A 115 13.66 6.82 -4.04
#